data_AF-A0A8X7UDY8-F1
#
_entry.id   AF-A0A8X7UDY8-F1
#
_cell.length_a   1.000
_cell.length_b   1.000
_cell.length_c   1.000
_cell.angle_alpha   90.00
_cell.angle_beta   90.00
_cell.angle_gamma   90.00
#
_symmetry.space_group_name_H-M   'P 1'
#
loop_
_entity.id
_entity.type
_entity.pdbx_description
1 polymer ?
#
loop_
_entity_poly.entity_id
_entity_poly.type
_entity_poly.pdbx_seq_one_letter_code
_entity_poly.pdbx_strand_id
1 'polypeptide(L)'
;MAGTKDSHIVEIPVDEEHKEKQQQQQQKQLVTVPTPGILKVIQQHPLSEISESPGHLLLLKLWQREEDLFCRRVLRKESRLESIKREIFQLCCFFLIFHGFFFTILYSSSCSDDYDVCKKWWIPSAVSLATSLVLVFLVQAKLFLFWKVSRGVHRERNDNRTLTRCVLELRMKGSSFDLSKEPMSGKRMKSSSVEIKWKPVTWFSQYLITIVLLCFAGLFFPVSKFILCGF
;
A
#
# COMPACT_ATOMS: atom_id res chain seq x y z
N MET A 1 -14.49 -30.39 70.14
CA MET A 1 -14.33 -30.91 68.77
C MET A 1 -14.35 -29.72 67.83
N ALA A 2 -13.19 -29.38 67.28
CA ALA A 2 -12.96 -28.28 66.35
C ALA A 2 -12.52 -28.85 64.99
N GLY A 3 -12.88 -28.20 63.90
CA GLY A 3 -12.46 -28.58 62.56
C GLY A 3 -13.25 -27.88 61.46
N THR A 4 -12.94 -26.61 61.24
CA THR A 4 -13.37 -25.78 60.10
C THR A 4 -12.67 -26.21 58.81
N LYS A 5 -13.41 -26.22 57.69
CA LYS A 5 -12.98 -26.61 56.33
C LYS A 5 -11.97 -25.64 55.72
N ASP A 6 -10.89 -26.20 55.16
CA ASP A 6 -9.85 -25.52 54.38
C ASP A 6 -10.32 -25.18 52.95
N SER A 7 -10.00 -23.96 52.52
CA SER A 7 -10.03 -23.50 51.13
C SER A 7 -8.64 -23.69 50.50
N HIS A 8 -8.58 -24.51 49.45
CA HIS A 8 -7.37 -24.91 48.74
C HIS A 8 -6.86 -23.77 47.84
N ILE A 9 -5.74 -23.15 48.22
CA ILE A 9 -5.01 -22.19 47.39
C ILE A 9 -4.00 -22.95 46.53
N VAL A 10 -4.10 -22.83 45.21
CA VAL A 10 -3.13 -23.42 44.27
C VAL A 10 -2.10 -22.34 43.95
N GLU A 11 -0.94 -22.42 44.60
CA GLU A 11 0.23 -21.63 44.22
C GLU A 11 0.88 -22.27 43.00
N ILE A 12 0.88 -21.55 41.87
CA ILE A 12 1.65 -21.91 40.68
C ILE A 12 3.04 -21.29 40.86
N PRO A 13 4.12 -22.07 40.94
CA PRO A 13 5.46 -21.51 41.04
C PRO A 13 5.80 -20.81 39.70
N VAL A 14 6.10 -19.52 39.76
CA VAL A 14 6.57 -18.74 38.61
C VAL A 14 8.09 -18.81 38.62
N ASP A 15 8.66 -19.48 37.62
CA ASP A 15 10.09 -19.65 37.43
C ASP A 15 10.81 -18.29 37.31
N GLU A 16 11.81 -18.07 38.17
CA GLU A 16 12.62 -16.86 38.26
C GLU A 16 13.46 -16.57 36.99
N GLU A 17 13.60 -17.53 36.08
CA GLU A 17 14.39 -17.40 34.84
C GLU A 17 13.76 -16.44 33.80
N HIS A 18 12.46 -16.15 33.89
CA HIS A 18 11.77 -15.27 32.92
C HIS A 18 11.93 -13.78 33.23
N LYS A 19 12.28 -13.41 34.47
CA LYS A 19 12.51 -12.02 34.88
C LYS A 19 13.85 -11.48 34.38
N GLU A 20 14.90 -12.30 34.41
CA GLU A 20 16.24 -11.87 33.99
C GLU A 20 16.33 -11.62 32.47
N LYS A 21 15.64 -12.45 31.66
CA LYS A 21 15.58 -12.26 30.19
C LYS A 21 14.80 -11.02 29.78
N GLN A 22 13.78 -10.62 30.56
CA GLN A 22 13.06 -9.35 30.33
C GLN A 22 13.90 -8.12 30.72
N GLN A 23 14.68 -8.20 31.80
CA GLN A 23 15.56 -7.08 32.21
C GLN A 23 16.73 -6.87 31.23
N GLN A 24 17.33 -7.93 30.69
CA GLN A 24 18.40 -7.80 29.69
C GLN A 24 17.91 -7.22 28.35
N GLN A 25 16.67 -7.49 27.93
CA GLN A 25 16.11 -6.85 26.73
C GLN A 25 15.81 -5.36 26.94
N GLN A 26 15.44 -4.95 28.16
CA GLN A 26 15.14 -3.56 28.47
C GLN A 26 16.41 -2.70 28.56
N GLN A 27 17.54 -3.28 28.97
CA GLN A 27 18.81 -2.55 29.11
C GLN A 27 19.53 -2.31 27.77
N LYS A 28 19.26 -3.10 26.73
CA LYS A 28 19.95 -3.00 25.42
C LYS A 28 19.41 -1.90 24.50
N GLN A 29 18.30 -1.23 24.85
CA GLN A 29 17.80 -0.06 24.10
C GLN A 29 18.31 1.30 24.62
N LEU A 30 19.10 1.33 25.70
CA LEU A 30 19.51 2.57 26.37
C LEU A 30 20.90 3.10 25.97
N VAL A 31 21.50 2.64 24.87
CA VAL A 31 22.86 3.07 24.48
C VAL A 31 22.95 3.44 23.00
N THR A 32 22.36 4.58 22.61
CA THR A 32 22.90 5.42 21.51
C THR A 32 22.36 6.87 21.58
N VAL A 33 23.15 7.74 22.25
CA VAL A 33 23.29 9.21 22.06
C VAL A 33 22.10 10.14 22.43
N PRO A 34 22.35 11.32 23.06
CA PRO A 34 21.44 11.91 24.05
C PRO A 34 20.62 13.10 23.54
N THR A 35 19.37 13.22 23.98
CA THR A 35 18.68 14.51 24.06
C THR A 35 17.81 14.53 25.32
N PRO A 36 18.21 15.22 26.40
CA PRO A 36 17.62 15.09 27.74
C PRO A 36 16.29 15.82 27.93
N GLY A 37 15.60 16.21 26.85
CA GLY A 37 14.35 16.98 26.90
C GLY A 37 13.09 16.18 26.58
N ILE A 38 13.15 15.21 25.66
CA ILE A 38 11.93 14.56 25.14
C ILE A 38 11.44 13.42 26.05
N LEU A 39 12.34 12.71 26.74
CA LEU A 39 11.95 11.60 27.62
C LEU A 39 11.41 12.08 28.98
N LYS A 40 11.85 13.24 29.49
CA LYS A 40 11.35 13.81 30.76
C LYS A 40 9.97 14.44 30.62
N VAL A 41 9.61 14.93 29.43
CA VAL A 41 8.25 15.39 29.12
C VAL A 41 7.23 14.23 29.11
N ILE A 42 7.69 12.98 28.96
CA ILE A 42 6.84 11.79 29.10
C ILE A 42 6.61 11.43 30.58
N GLN A 43 7.48 11.89 31.49
CA GLN A 43 7.51 11.43 32.88
C GLN A 43 6.73 12.32 33.87
N GLN A 44 6.25 13.49 33.45
CA GLN A 44 5.38 14.34 34.27
C GLN A 44 4.04 14.59 33.55
N HIS A 45 3.03 13.81 33.93
CA HIS A 45 1.60 14.00 33.64
C HIS A 45 1.17 13.87 32.16
N PRO A 46 0.84 12.65 31.70
CA PRO A 46 -0.59 12.27 31.57
C PRO A 46 -0.89 10.76 31.80
N LEU A 47 0.12 9.93 32.10
CA LEU A 47 -0.04 8.48 32.32
C LEU A 47 -0.40 8.13 33.78
N SER A 48 -0.11 9.01 34.74
CA SER A 48 -0.45 8.85 36.16
C SER A 48 -1.95 8.99 36.44
N GLU A 49 -2.64 9.84 35.66
CA GLU A 49 -4.09 10.07 35.77
C GLU A 49 -4.89 8.96 35.05
N ILE A 50 -4.30 8.34 34.02
CA ILE A 50 -4.86 7.16 33.33
C ILE A 50 -4.73 5.89 34.20
N SER A 51 -3.78 5.84 35.14
CA SER A 51 -3.67 4.73 36.10
C SER A 51 -4.76 4.75 37.19
N GLU A 52 -5.50 5.85 37.34
CA GLU A 52 -6.58 5.97 38.33
C GLU A 52 -7.86 5.23 37.91
N SER A 53 -8.02 4.93 36.61
CA SER A 53 -9.13 4.09 36.11
C SER A 53 -8.63 2.91 35.25
N PRO A 54 -8.84 1.65 35.69
CA PRO A 54 -8.35 0.47 34.97
C PRO A 54 -8.97 0.32 33.57
N GLY A 55 -10.15 0.91 33.33
CA GLY A 55 -10.85 0.89 32.03
C GLY A 55 -10.14 1.69 30.93
N HIS A 56 -9.64 2.89 31.21
CA HIS A 56 -8.99 3.74 30.21
C HIS A 56 -7.62 3.19 29.79
N LEU A 57 -6.89 2.56 30.72
CA LEU A 57 -5.63 1.88 30.43
C LEU A 57 -5.86 0.63 29.56
N LEU A 58 -6.93 -0.12 29.80
CA LEU A 58 -7.30 -1.27 28.98
C LEU A 58 -7.70 -0.84 27.56
N LEU A 59 -8.49 0.23 27.42
CA LEU A 59 -8.88 0.79 26.13
C LEU A 59 -7.67 1.29 25.33
N LEU A 60 -6.73 1.98 25.99
CA LEU A 60 -5.50 2.45 25.35
C LEU A 60 -4.64 1.27 24.85
N LYS A 61 -4.55 0.19 25.62
CA LYS A 61 -3.88 -1.06 25.16
C LYS A 61 -4.61 -1.71 23.99
N LEU A 62 -5.94 -1.73 24.00
CA LEU A 62 -6.74 -2.27 22.89
C LEU A 62 -6.56 -1.46 21.61
N TRP A 63 -6.60 -0.13 21.69
CA TRP A 63 -6.39 0.74 20.53
C TRP A 63 -4.97 0.67 19.99
N GLN A 64 -3.96 0.58 20.87
CA GLN A 64 -2.58 0.39 20.46
C GLN A 64 -2.36 -0.98 19.78
N ARG A 65 -3.05 -2.03 20.24
CA ARG A 65 -3.06 -3.33 19.56
C ARG A 65 -3.76 -3.26 18.20
N GLU A 66 -4.91 -2.59 18.12
CA GLU A 66 -5.64 -2.42 16.87
C GLU A 66 -4.81 -1.61 15.85
N GLU A 67 -4.10 -0.58 16.29
CA GLU A 67 -3.17 0.21 15.46
C GLU A 67 -2.03 -0.65 14.89
N ASP A 68 -1.40 -1.52 15.71
CA ASP A 68 -0.36 -2.45 15.21
C ASP A 68 -0.93 -3.45 14.19
N LEU A 69 -2.12 -3.99 14.44
CA LEU A 69 -2.81 -4.87 13.50
C LEU A 69 -3.16 -4.16 12.18
N PHE A 70 -3.61 -2.90 12.24
CA PHE A 70 -3.81 -2.08 11.05
C PHE A 70 -2.50 -1.83 10.30
N CYS A 71 -1.43 -1.46 11.00
CA CYS A 71 -0.12 -1.20 10.40
C CYS A 71 0.39 -2.43 9.65
N ARG A 72 0.33 -3.62 10.25
CA ARG A 72 0.69 -4.89 9.60
C ARG A 72 -0.17 -5.19 8.38
N ARG A 73 -1.49 -4.96 8.45
CA ARG A 73 -2.42 -5.14 7.32
C ARG A 73 -2.10 -4.20 6.16
N VAL A 74 -1.82 -2.93 6.45
CA VAL A 74 -1.46 -1.91 5.46
C VAL A 74 -0.11 -2.27 4.81
N LEU A 75 0.91 -2.60 5.61
CA LEU A 75 2.23 -2.96 5.10
C LEU A 75 2.18 -4.15 4.15
N ARG A 76 1.39 -5.19 4.47
CA ARG A 76 1.17 -6.34 3.59
C ARG A 76 0.46 -5.96 2.28
N LYS A 77 -0.44 -4.97 2.29
CA LYS A 77 -1.10 -4.49 1.08
C LYS A 77 -0.19 -3.59 0.25
N GLU A 78 0.63 -2.76 0.90
CA GLU A 78 1.66 -1.94 0.25
C GLU A 78 2.70 -2.79 -0.46
N SER A 79 3.20 -3.87 0.16
CA SER A 79 4.13 -4.79 -0.51
C SER A 79 3.52 -5.46 -1.74
N ARG A 80 2.22 -5.79 -1.70
CA ARG A 80 1.48 -6.29 -2.87
C ARG A 80 1.33 -5.25 -3.97
N LEU A 81 1.09 -3.98 -3.61
CA LEU A 81 1.02 -2.89 -4.58
C LEU A 81 2.38 -2.68 -5.28
N GLU A 82 3.48 -2.73 -4.52
CA GLU A 82 4.82 -2.66 -5.08
C GLU A 82 5.12 -3.84 -6.02
N SER A 83 4.66 -5.05 -5.71
CA SER A 83 4.74 -6.19 -6.62
C SER A 83 4.00 -5.93 -7.93
N ILE A 84 2.73 -5.48 -7.86
CA ILE A 84 1.92 -5.19 -9.05
C ILE A 84 2.57 -4.06 -9.88
N LYS A 85 3.16 -3.06 -9.23
CA LYS A 85 3.88 -1.97 -9.91
C LYS A 85 5.08 -2.51 -10.71
N ARG A 86 5.85 -3.44 -10.13
CA ARG A 86 6.96 -4.11 -10.83
C ARG A 86 6.46 -4.92 -12.02
N GLU A 87 5.35 -5.63 -11.88
CA GLU A 87 4.73 -6.38 -12.99
C GLU A 87 4.29 -5.45 -14.13
N ILE A 88 3.68 -4.30 -13.82
CA ILE A 88 3.29 -3.30 -14.82
C ILE A 88 4.54 -2.77 -15.55
N PHE A 89 5.59 -2.41 -14.81
CA PHE A 89 6.84 -1.94 -15.40
C PHE A 89 7.45 -2.99 -16.33
N GLN A 90 7.46 -4.26 -15.90
CA GLN A 90 7.96 -5.37 -16.70
C GLN A 90 7.16 -5.56 -18.00
N LEU A 91 5.83 -5.45 -17.96
CA LEU A 91 4.99 -5.48 -19.16
C LEU A 91 5.30 -4.31 -20.12
N CYS A 92 5.54 -3.11 -19.59
CA CYS A 92 5.99 -1.98 -20.40
C CYS A 92 7.35 -2.24 -21.06
N CYS A 93 8.31 -2.84 -20.34
CA CYS A 93 9.59 -3.22 -20.94
C CYS A 93 9.40 -4.26 -22.05
N PHE A 94 8.56 -5.28 -21.86
CA PHE A 94 8.26 -6.26 -22.91
C PHE A 94 7.62 -5.62 -24.14
N PHE A 95 6.74 -4.64 -23.97
CA PHE A 95 6.18 -3.86 -25.07
C PHE A 95 7.27 -3.14 -25.87
N LEU A 96 8.20 -2.46 -25.20
CA LEU A 96 9.29 -1.74 -25.87
C LEU A 96 10.25 -2.71 -26.58
N ILE A 97 10.62 -3.82 -25.93
CA ILE A 97 11.50 -4.84 -26.51
C ILE A 97 10.85 -5.48 -27.75
N PHE A 98 9.56 -5.83 -27.67
CA PHE A 98 8.80 -6.37 -28.78
C PHE A 98 8.85 -5.43 -29.99
N HIS A 99 8.57 -4.15 -29.77
CA HIS A 99 8.58 -3.16 -30.83
C HIS A 99 9.98 -2.87 -31.39
N GLY A 100 11.00 -2.86 -30.53
CA GLY A 100 12.40 -2.75 -30.97
C GLY A 100 12.80 -3.92 -31.86
N PHE A 101 12.51 -5.15 -31.44
CA PHE A 101 12.79 -6.36 -32.22
C PHE A 101 12.01 -6.40 -33.54
N PHE A 102 10.73 -6.04 -33.51
CA PHE A 102 9.88 -5.94 -34.69
C PHE A 102 10.45 -4.96 -35.71
N PHE A 103 10.87 -3.77 -35.28
CA PHE A 103 11.50 -2.80 -36.18
C PHE A 103 12.84 -3.26 -36.72
N THR A 104 13.68 -3.90 -35.90
CA THR A 104 14.95 -4.46 -36.36
C THR A 104 14.71 -5.47 -37.49
N ILE A 105 13.76 -6.39 -37.31
CA ILE A 105 13.40 -7.36 -38.36
C ILE A 105 12.86 -6.66 -39.60
N LEU A 106 11.92 -5.72 -39.43
CA LEU A 106 11.34 -4.98 -40.55
C LEU A 106 12.41 -4.25 -41.35
N TYR A 107 13.33 -3.56 -40.68
CA TYR A 107 14.43 -2.84 -41.31
C TYR A 107 15.40 -3.79 -42.03
N SER A 108 15.76 -4.91 -41.40
CA SER A 108 16.58 -5.94 -42.06
C SER A 108 15.89 -6.50 -43.31
N SER A 109 14.56 -6.66 -43.28
CA SER A 109 13.80 -7.13 -44.45
C SER A 109 13.67 -6.08 -45.54
N SER A 110 13.60 -4.78 -45.21
CA SER A 110 13.54 -3.71 -46.22
C SER A 110 14.84 -3.53 -47.00
N CYS A 111 15.98 -3.98 -46.47
CA CYS A 111 17.25 -3.98 -47.21
C CYS A 111 17.34 -5.08 -48.28
N SER A 112 16.32 -5.90 -48.46
CA SER A 112 16.28 -6.96 -49.48
C SER A 112 15.48 -6.47 -50.70
N ASP A 113 16.00 -6.62 -51.92
CA ASP A 113 15.45 -6.09 -53.19
C ASP A 113 14.16 -6.78 -53.70
N ASP A 114 13.27 -7.23 -52.80
CA ASP A 114 12.03 -7.91 -53.16
C ASP A 114 10.87 -6.90 -53.38
N TYR A 115 10.52 -6.66 -54.64
CA TYR A 115 9.46 -5.74 -55.09
C TYR A 115 8.04 -6.07 -54.56
N ASP A 116 7.81 -7.25 -53.99
CA ASP A 116 6.51 -7.70 -53.48
C ASP A 116 6.23 -7.31 -52.01
N VAL A 117 7.23 -6.79 -51.30
CA VAL A 117 7.18 -6.48 -49.87
C VAL A 117 6.13 -5.39 -49.55
N CYS A 118 6.00 -4.37 -50.40
CA CYS A 118 5.03 -3.29 -50.22
C CYS A 118 3.56 -3.69 -50.48
N LYS A 119 3.28 -4.85 -51.12
CA LYS A 119 1.89 -5.36 -51.25
C LYS A 119 1.43 -6.14 -50.01
N LYS A 120 2.37 -6.76 -49.29
CA LYS A 120 2.12 -7.64 -48.14
C LYS A 120 2.41 -6.99 -46.77
N TRP A 121 2.77 -5.70 -46.75
CA TRP A 121 3.12 -4.93 -45.55
C TRP A 121 2.07 -4.96 -44.42
N TRP A 122 0.79 -5.13 -44.78
CA TRP A 122 -0.31 -5.15 -43.82
C TRP A 122 -0.28 -6.38 -42.90
N ILE A 123 0.33 -7.50 -43.34
CA ILE A 123 0.40 -8.74 -42.57
C ILE A 123 1.28 -8.57 -41.31
N PRO A 124 2.57 -8.19 -41.40
CA PRO A 124 3.40 -7.93 -40.23
C PRO A 124 2.86 -6.77 -39.39
N SER A 125 2.26 -5.75 -40.02
CA SER A 125 1.66 -4.61 -39.32
C SER A 125 0.43 -5.02 -38.49
N ALA A 126 -0.46 -5.86 -39.04
CA ALA A 126 -1.64 -6.36 -38.34
C ALA A 126 -1.26 -7.28 -37.18
N VAL A 127 -0.28 -8.18 -37.36
CA VAL A 127 0.22 -9.05 -36.30
C VAL A 127 0.88 -8.23 -35.18
N SER A 128 1.65 -7.20 -35.54
CA SER A 128 2.26 -6.28 -34.58
C SER A 128 1.19 -5.53 -33.79
N LEU A 129 0.20 -4.93 -34.47
CA LEU A 129 -0.90 -4.23 -33.83
C LEU A 129 -1.71 -5.12 -32.90
N ALA A 130 -2.03 -6.35 -33.32
CA ALA A 130 -2.74 -7.31 -32.48
C ALA A 130 -1.96 -7.64 -31.20
N THR A 131 -0.65 -7.88 -31.32
CA THR A 131 0.23 -8.17 -30.18
C THR A 131 0.32 -6.98 -29.23
N SER A 132 0.48 -5.77 -29.78
CA SER A 132 0.50 -4.53 -29.01
C SER A 132 -0.81 -4.31 -28.25
N LEU A 133 -1.97 -4.57 -28.87
CA LEU A 133 -3.28 -4.45 -28.21
C LEU A 133 -3.42 -5.43 -27.04
N VAL A 134 -2.91 -6.67 -27.18
CA VAL A 134 -2.90 -7.65 -26.08
C VAL A 134 -2.04 -7.15 -24.91
N LEU A 135 -0.84 -6.63 -25.20
CA LEU A 135 0.04 -6.08 -24.16
C LEU A 135 -0.58 -4.86 -23.46
N VAL A 136 -1.17 -3.94 -24.22
CA VAL A 136 -1.90 -2.77 -23.68
C VAL A 136 -3.07 -3.23 -22.80
N PHE A 137 -3.83 -4.23 -23.22
CA PHE A 137 -4.92 -4.79 -22.44
C PHE A 137 -4.43 -5.42 -21.13
N LEU A 138 -3.33 -6.17 -21.15
CA LEU A 138 -2.71 -6.75 -19.94
C LEU A 138 -2.26 -5.66 -18.96
N VAL A 139 -1.60 -4.61 -19.46
CA VAL A 139 -1.22 -3.44 -18.65
C VAL A 139 -2.44 -2.77 -18.05
N GLN A 140 -3.50 -2.57 -18.84
CA GLN A 140 -4.75 -1.96 -18.39
C GLN A 140 -5.44 -2.81 -17.30
N ALA A 141 -5.48 -4.13 -17.45
CA ALA A 141 -6.05 -5.04 -16.45
C ALA A 141 -5.26 -4.98 -15.13
N LYS A 142 -3.93 -4.95 -15.19
CA LYS A 142 -3.06 -4.80 -14.01
C LYS A 142 -3.20 -3.42 -13.35
N LEU A 143 -3.30 -2.35 -14.15
CA LEU A 143 -3.55 -1.00 -13.65
C LEU A 143 -4.92 -0.88 -12.95
N PHE A 144 -5.95 -1.51 -13.50
CA PHE A 144 -7.27 -1.56 -12.86
C PHE A 144 -7.20 -2.26 -11.50
N LEU A 145 -6.52 -3.41 -11.43
CA LEU A 145 -6.31 -4.13 -10.18
C LEU A 145 -5.49 -3.30 -9.17
N PHE A 146 -4.41 -2.67 -9.63
CA PHE A 146 -3.60 -1.75 -8.83
C PHE A 146 -4.47 -0.65 -8.23
N TRP A 147 -5.30 -0.02 -9.05
CA TRP A 147 -6.15 1.08 -8.60
C TRP A 147 -7.28 0.62 -7.67
N LYS A 148 -7.82 -0.59 -7.87
CA LYS A 148 -8.79 -1.21 -6.97
C LYS A 148 -8.18 -1.47 -5.59
N VAL A 149 -6.97 -2.02 -5.52
CA VAL A 149 -6.27 -2.30 -4.27
C VAL A 149 -5.81 -0.99 -3.61
N SER A 150 -5.23 -0.07 -4.37
CA SER A 150 -4.74 1.23 -3.90
C SER A 150 -5.86 2.07 -3.28
N ARG A 151 -7.04 2.13 -3.91
CA ARG A 151 -8.22 2.79 -3.32
C ARG A 151 -8.66 2.13 -2.01
N GLY A 152 -8.56 0.81 -1.90
CA GLY A 152 -8.82 0.09 -0.65
C GLY A 152 -7.87 0.49 0.47
N VAL A 153 -6.57 0.51 0.18
CA VAL A 153 -5.51 0.89 1.14
C VAL A 153 -5.63 2.36 1.54
N HIS A 154 -5.87 3.26 0.59
CA HIS A 154 -6.01 4.69 0.86
C HIS A 154 -7.19 4.97 1.79
N ARG A 155 -8.31 4.26 1.59
CA ARG A 155 -9.48 4.36 2.45
C ARG A 155 -9.19 3.87 3.87
N GLU A 156 -8.58 2.69 4.01
CA GLU A 156 -8.19 2.15 5.32
C GLU A 156 -7.18 3.05 6.06
N ARG A 157 -6.25 3.68 5.34
CA ARG A 157 -5.29 4.63 5.92
C ARG A 157 -5.98 5.88 6.44
N ASN A 158 -7.02 6.35 5.76
CA ASN A 158 -7.80 7.49 6.22
C ASN A 158 -8.58 7.16 7.50
N ASP A 159 -9.18 5.96 7.56
CA ASP A 159 -9.87 5.48 8.76
C ASP A 159 -8.86 5.35 9.94
N ASN A 160 -7.66 4.80 9.70
CA ASN A 160 -6.62 4.69 10.73
C ASN A 160 -6.16 6.06 11.28
N ARG A 161 -6.05 7.09 10.43
CA ARG A 161 -5.68 8.46 10.88
C ARG A 161 -6.66 9.01 11.92
N THR A 162 -7.95 8.64 11.83
CA THR A 162 -8.94 9.06 12.84
C THR A 162 -8.74 8.31 14.17
N LEU A 163 -8.42 7.01 14.13
CA LEU A 163 -8.08 6.23 15.32
C LEU A 163 -6.83 6.77 16.02
N THR A 164 -5.75 7.06 15.28
CA THR A 164 -4.53 7.65 15.86
C THR A 164 -4.81 9.00 16.53
N ARG A 165 -5.71 9.82 15.97
CA ARG A 165 -6.15 11.09 16.61
C ARG A 165 -6.93 10.84 17.89
N CYS A 166 -7.84 9.86 17.92
CA CYS A 166 -8.55 9.50 19.14
C CYS A 166 -7.62 8.95 20.22
N VAL A 167 -6.62 8.14 19.86
CA VAL A 167 -5.57 7.68 20.79
C VAL A 167 -4.81 8.87 21.36
N LEU A 168 -4.45 9.86 20.53
CA LEU A 168 -3.75 11.06 20.98
C LEU A 168 -4.64 11.92 21.89
N GLU A 169 -5.92 12.09 21.56
CA GLU A 169 -6.87 12.82 22.39
C GLU A 169 -7.13 12.11 23.73
N LEU A 170 -7.23 10.78 23.76
CA LEU A 170 -7.33 9.99 24.97
C LEU A 170 -6.09 10.18 25.85
N ARG A 171 -4.89 10.20 25.24
CA ARG A 171 -3.62 10.47 25.93
C ARG A 171 -3.52 11.90 26.48
N MET A 172 -4.18 12.87 25.85
CA MET A 172 -4.14 14.27 26.27
C MET A 172 -5.27 14.65 27.25
N LYS A 173 -6.42 13.97 27.22
CA LYS A 173 -7.62 14.29 28.03
C LYS A 173 -7.82 13.39 29.25
N GLY A 174 -7.22 12.20 29.29
CA GLY A 174 -7.28 11.31 30.45
C GLY A 174 -8.72 10.92 30.85
N SER A 175 -9.09 11.17 32.11
CA SER A 175 -10.40 10.83 32.70
C SER A 175 -11.58 11.65 32.16
N SER A 176 -11.31 12.81 31.57
CA SER A 176 -12.32 13.67 30.93
C SER A 176 -12.72 13.21 29.52
N PHE A 177 -12.14 12.10 29.04
CA PHE A 177 -12.46 11.55 27.74
C PHE A 177 -13.81 10.81 27.78
N ASP A 178 -14.79 11.41 27.12
CA ASP A 178 -16.16 10.92 27.06
C ASP A 178 -16.27 9.71 26.10
N LEU A 179 -16.36 8.50 26.65
CA LEU A 179 -16.52 7.26 25.87
C LEU A 179 -17.84 7.23 25.08
N SER A 180 -18.84 8.03 25.44
CA SER A 180 -20.12 8.07 24.71
C SER A 180 -20.02 8.69 23.31
N LYS A 181 -18.93 9.42 23.05
CA LYS A 181 -18.59 9.99 21.74
C LYS A 181 -17.63 9.13 20.93
N GLU A 182 -17.38 7.88 21.34
CA GLU A 182 -16.54 6.95 20.58
C GLU A 182 -16.93 6.98 19.10
N PRO A 183 -15.96 7.21 18.19
CA PRO A 183 -16.21 6.96 16.79
C PRO A 183 -16.42 5.45 16.69
N MET A 184 -17.68 5.02 16.63
CA MET A 184 -18.06 3.64 16.36
C MET A 184 -17.13 3.10 15.28
N SER A 185 -16.21 2.22 15.67
CA SER A 185 -15.15 1.60 14.86
C SER A 185 -15.70 0.82 13.65
N GLY A 186 -17.02 0.82 13.44
CA GLY A 186 -17.68 0.29 12.24
C GLY A 186 -18.66 1.24 11.54
N LYS A 187 -18.99 2.42 12.08
CA LYS A 187 -19.95 3.35 11.45
C LYS A 187 -19.21 4.37 10.61
N ARG A 188 -18.90 3.91 9.39
CA ARG A 188 -18.57 4.67 8.17
C ARG A 188 -19.03 6.13 8.26
N MET A 189 -18.18 7.02 8.75
CA MET A 189 -18.40 8.45 8.58
C MET A 189 -18.27 8.72 7.09
N LYS A 190 -19.41 8.93 6.41
CA LYS A 190 -19.47 9.48 5.06
C LYS A 190 -18.92 10.90 5.17
N SER A 191 -17.60 11.02 5.12
CA SER A 191 -16.97 12.31 4.89
C SER A 191 -17.40 12.73 3.50
N SER A 192 -18.34 13.66 3.44
CA SER A 192 -18.59 14.50 2.28
C SER A 192 -17.39 15.44 2.14
N SER A 193 -16.20 14.87 1.88
CA SER A 193 -15.11 15.68 1.41
C SER A 193 -15.54 16.16 0.03
N VAL A 194 -15.79 17.47 -0.06
CA VAL A 194 -15.92 18.17 -1.32
C VAL A 194 -14.57 18.03 -2.02
N GLU A 195 -14.38 16.90 -2.71
CA GLU A 195 -13.29 16.72 -3.65
C GLU A 195 -13.55 17.72 -4.78
N ILE A 196 -12.90 18.87 -4.65
CA ILE A 196 -12.93 19.97 -5.62
C ILE A 196 -12.51 19.41 -6.99
N LYS A 197 -13.53 19.12 -7.82
CA LYS A 197 -13.63 19.22 -9.29
C LYS A 197 -12.51 18.65 -10.19
N TRP A 198 -11.53 17.89 -9.69
CA TRP A 198 -10.45 17.31 -10.51
C TRP A 198 -10.56 15.78 -10.75
N LYS A 199 -11.77 15.24 -10.67
CA LYS A 199 -12.05 13.85 -11.07
C LYS A 199 -11.57 13.50 -12.51
N PRO A 200 -11.76 14.34 -13.54
CA PRO A 200 -11.30 14.00 -14.88
C PRO A 200 -9.76 14.00 -15.02
N VAL A 201 -9.05 14.93 -14.38
CA VAL A 201 -7.58 14.98 -14.45
C VAL A 201 -6.93 13.86 -13.66
N THR A 202 -7.48 13.54 -12.49
CA THR A 202 -7.00 12.37 -11.72
C THR A 202 -7.25 11.08 -12.49
N TRP A 203 -8.37 10.97 -13.23
CA TRP A 203 -8.66 9.85 -14.11
C TRP A 203 -7.66 9.80 -15.28
N PHE A 204 -7.41 10.91 -15.96
CA PHE A 204 -6.44 10.97 -17.06
C PHE A 204 -5.03 10.61 -16.59
N SER A 205 -4.62 11.09 -15.42
CA SER A 205 -3.34 10.72 -14.79
C SER A 205 -3.25 9.22 -14.46
N GLN A 206 -4.37 8.59 -14.06
CA GLN A 206 -4.42 7.14 -13.80
C GLN A 206 -4.25 6.31 -15.09
N TYR A 207 -4.76 6.79 -16.23
CA TYR A 207 -4.70 6.09 -17.51
C TYR A 207 -3.58 6.61 -18.44
N LEU A 208 -2.74 7.53 -17.98
CA LEU A 208 -1.67 8.13 -18.78
C LEU A 208 -0.76 7.07 -19.40
N ILE A 209 -0.39 6.04 -18.63
CA ILE A 209 0.47 4.94 -19.11
C ILE A 209 -0.21 4.21 -20.28
N THR A 210 -1.49 3.86 -20.15
CA THR A 210 -2.25 3.17 -21.21
C THR A 210 -2.42 4.04 -22.45
N ILE A 211 -2.69 5.34 -22.26
CA ILE A 211 -2.82 6.31 -23.35
C ILE A 211 -1.50 6.42 -24.11
N VAL A 212 -0.38 6.56 -23.40
CA VAL A 212 0.96 6.62 -24.01
C VAL A 212 1.25 5.34 -24.80
N LEU A 213 1.02 4.16 -24.22
CA LEU A 213 1.24 2.89 -24.93
C LEU A 213 0.36 2.74 -26.17
N LEU A 214 -0.90 3.17 -26.11
CA LEU A 214 -1.82 3.16 -27.24
C LEU A 214 -1.38 4.15 -28.34
N CYS A 215 -0.93 5.35 -27.96
CA CYS A 215 -0.36 6.31 -28.91
C CYS A 215 0.88 5.74 -29.60
N PHE A 216 1.79 5.12 -28.84
CA PHE A 216 2.94 4.43 -29.41
C PHE A 216 2.50 3.34 -30.38
N ALA A 217 1.61 2.43 -29.96
CA ALA A 217 1.02 1.37 -30.81
C ALA A 217 0.44 1.93 -32.13
N GLY A 218 -0.29 3.05 -32.05
CA GLY A 218 -0.86 3.74 -33.22
C GLY A 218 0.18 4.36 -34.15
N LEU A 219 1.31 4.85 -33.61
CA LEU A 219 2.42 5.40 -34.40
C LEU A 219 3.23 4.30 -35.10
N PHE A 220 3.31 3.09 -34.55
CA PHE A 220 4.02 1.97 -35.20
C PHE A 220 3.39 1.58 -36.55
N PHE A 221 2.08 1.73 -36.71
CA PHE A 221 1.37 1.41 -37.95
C PHE A 221 1.84 2.24 -39.17
N PRO A 222 1.77 3.59 -39.17
CA PRO A 222 2.26 4.40 -40.28
C PRO A 222 3.79 4.31 -40.46
N VAL A 223 4.55 4.15 -39.38
CA VAL A 223 6.02 4.00 -39.48
C VAL A 223 6.39 2.69 -40.17
N SER A 224 5.69 1.58 -39.88
CA SER A 224 5.91 0.32 -40.60
C SER A 224 5.67 0.46 -42.10
N LYS A 225 4.59 1.15 -42.51
CA LYS A 225 4.33 1.47 -43.92
C LYS A 225 5.45 2.31 -44.54
N PHE A 226 5.91 3.33 -43.82
CA PHE A 226 6.96 4.24 -44.31
C PHE A 226 8.29 3.52 -44.52
N ILE A 227 8.68 2.63 -43.61
CA ILE A 227 9.93 1.85 -43.73
C ILE A 227 9.85 0.85 -44.89
N LEU A 228 8.72 0.16 -45.07
CA LEU A 228 8.54 -0.90 -46.07
C LEU A 228 8.25 -0.40 -47.49
N CYS A 229 7.76 0.83 -47.66
CA CYS A 229 7.34 1.38 -48.97
C CYS A 229 7.96 2.75 -49.29
N GLY A 230 8.79 3.31 -48.40
CA GLY A 230 9.42 4.62 -48.56
C GLY A 230 10.90 4.58 -48.96
N PHE A 231 11.53 3.40 -48.87
CA PHE A 231 12.83 3.07 -49.49
C PHE A 231 12.57 2.18 -50.70
#